data_AF-A0A933D4J9-F1
#
_entry.id   AF-A0A933D4J9-F1
#
_cell.length_a   1.000
_cell.length_b   1.000
_cell.length_c   1.000
_cell.angle_alpha   90.00
_cell.angle_beta   90.00
_cell.angle_gamma   90.00
#
_symmetry.space_group_name_H-M   'P 1'
#
loop_
_entity.id
_entity.type
_entity.pdbx_description
1 polymer ?
#
loop_
_entity_poly.entity_id
_entity_poly.type
_entity_poly.pdbx_seq_one_letter_code
_entity_poly.pdbx_strand_id
1 'polypeptide(L)'
;MDKSYIETMYKELLSSWNKQDAKKMASLFAEDGSVVGFNGSQMNGRAQIESEIGQIFSHHQTASFVGKTREIRFLSKDTALLRAVAGTVTIVRPSKLFAAVVTFPQVLFKHRLYFLLIKRHSQKF
;
A
#
# COMPACT_ATOMS: atom_id res chain seq x y z
N MET A 1 4.15 -20.64 2.04
CA MET A 1 3.93 -19.21 2.32
C MET A 1 3.26 -19.15 3.67
N ASP A 2 3.73 -18.31 4.58
CA ASP A 2 3.12 -18.17 5.90
C ASP A 2 2.55 -16.76 6.10
N LYS A 3 1.84 -16.58 7.20
CA LYS A 3 1.16 -15.32 7.52
C LYS A 3 2.17 -14.18 7.72
N SER A 4 3.28 -14.44 8.42
CA SER A 4 4.32 -13.44 8.68
C SER A 4 4.94 -12.89 7.41
N TYR A 5 5.19 -13.75 6.41
CA TYR A 5 5.73 -13.36 5.13
C TYR A 5 4.80 -12.37 4.40
N ILE A 6 3.50 -12.66 4.38
CA ILE A 6 2.48 -11.78 3.76
C ILE A 6 2.39 -10.44 4.51
N GLU A 7 2.46 -10.46 5.84
CA GLU A 7 2.47 -9.24 6.65
C GLU A 7 3.73 -8.38 6.40
N THR A 8 4.88 -9.02 6.23
CA THR A 8 6.14 -8.34 5.87
C THR A 8 6.04 -7.70 4.49
N MET A 9 5.53 -8.42 3.49
CA MET A 9 5.30 -7.86 2.14
C MET A 9 4.39 -6.62 2.17
N TYR A 10 3.31 -6.67 2.97
CA TYR A 10 2.42 -5.51 3.12
C TYR A 10 3.12 -4.33 3.82
N LYS A 11 3.91 -4.58 4.87
CA LYS A 11 4.71 -3.55 5.53
C LYS A 11 5.75 -2.94 4.60
N GLU A 12 6.41 -3.75 3.77
CA GLU A 12 7.35 -3.28 2.76
C GLU A 12 6.66 -2.39 1.73
N LEU A 13 5.47 -2.75 1.26
CA LEU A 13 4.69 -1.94 0.33
C LEU A 13 4.42 -0.53 0.89
N LEU A 14 3.96 -0.44 2.13
CA LEU A 14 3.72 0.86 2.79
C LEU A 14 5.03 1.62 3.04
N SER A 15 6.09 0.92 3.43
CA SER A 15 7.42 1.52 3.65
C SER A 15 8.00 2.13 2.37
N SER A 16 7.85 1.43 1.24
CA SER A 16 8.28 1.94 -0.07
C SER A 16 7.51 3.18 -0.49
N TRP A 17 6.19 3.21 -0.28
CA TRP A 17 5.41 4.43 -0.49
C TRP A 17 5.89 5.58 0.39
N ASN A 18 6.09 5.32 1.69
CA ASN A 18 6.49 6.36 2.66
C ASN A 18 7.88 6.92 2.38
N LYS A 19 8.75 6.13 1.74
CA LYS A 19 10.07 6.55 1.27
C LYS A 19 10.05 7.13 -0.16
N GLN A 20 8.87 7.16 -0.80
CA GLN A 20 8.71 7.55 -2.19
C GLN A 20 9.61 6.76 -3.15
N ASP A 21 9.81 5.47 -2.86
CA ASP A 21 10.64 4.56 -3.64
C ASP A 21 9.77 3.72 -4.59
N ALA A 22 9.50 4.29 -5.77
CA ALA A 22 8.65 3.66 -6.78
C ALA A 22 9.21 2.33 -7.28
N LYS A 23 10.53 2.24 -7.46
CA LYS A 23 11.20 1.01 -7.94
C LYS A 23 11.07 -0.11 -6.93
N LYS A 24 11.35 0.15 -5.64
CA LYS A 24 11.17 -0.85 -4.59
C LYS A 24 9.70 -1.23 -4.45
N MET A 25 8.77 -0.27 -4.53
CA MET A 25 7.33 -0.56 -4.50
C MET A 25 6.91 -1.48 -5.64
N ALA A 26 7.29 -1.18 -6.87
CA ALA A 26 6.97 -1.99 -8.05
C ALA A 26 7.60 -3.40 -7.98
N SER A 27 8.79 -3.55 -7.39
CA SER A 27 9.45 -4.85 -7.24
C SER A 27 8.66 -5.88 -6.42
N LEU A 28 7.69 -5.43 -5.60
CA LEU A 28 6.81 -6.30 -4.80
C LEU A 28 5.68 -6.93 -5.64
N PHE A 29 5.48 -6.47 -6.87
CA PHE A 29 4.48 -6.99 -7.80
C PHE A 29 5.10 -8.02 -8.75
N ALA A 30 4.27 -8.98 -9.18
CA ALA A 30 4.59 -9.87 -10.29
C ALA A 30 4.76 -9.05 -11.58
N GLU A 31 5.42 -9.63 -12.59
CA GLU A 31 5.62 -8.96 -13.88
C GLU A 31 4.28 -8.59 -14.53
N ASP A 32 3.27 -9.45 -14.39
CA ASP A 32 1.88 -9.32 -14.82
C ASP A 32 0.94 -8.77 -13.72
N GLY A 33 1.49 -8.21 -12.64
CA GLY A 33 0.71 -7.67 -11.52
C GLY A 33 -0.07 -6.40 -11.88
N SER A 34 -1.15 -6.11 -11.15
CA SER A 34 -2.00 -4.94 -11.41
C SER A 34 -2.29 -4.13 -10.15
N VAL A 35 -2.39 -2.81 -10.29
CA VAL A 35 -2.85 -1.88 -9.24
C VAL A 35 -4.07 -1.12 -9.75
N VAL A 36 -5.07 -0.97 -8.88
CA VAL A 36 -6.21 -0.08 -9.12
C VAL A 36 -6.16 1.06 -8.12
N GLY A 37 -6.04 2.29 -8.62
CA GLY A 37 -6.05 3.52 -7.83
C GLY A 37 -7.42 3.82 -7.21
N PHE A 38 -7.45 4.73 -6.24
CA PHE A 38 -8.69 5.12 -5.55
C PHE A 38 -9.77 5.69 -6.48
N ASN A 39 -9.32 6.32 -7.56
CA ASN A 39 -10.12 6.92 -8.62
C ASN A 39 -10.49 5.90 -9.73
N GLY A 40 -10.08 4.64 -9.62
CA GLY A 40 -10.34 3.60 -10.62
C GLY A 40 -9.30 3.53 -11.76
N SER A 41 -8.24 4.34 -11.74
CA SER A 41 -7.15 4.18 -12.70
C SER A 41 -6.47 2.81 -12.53
N GLN A 42 -6.00 2.23 -13.62
CA GLN A 42 -5.36 0.92 -13.62
C GLN A 42 -3.91 1.04 -14.08
N MET A 43 -3.03 0.35 -13.37
CA MET A 43 -1.62 0.18 -13.73
C MET A 43 -1.40 -1.32 -13.90
N ASN A 44 -1.12 -1.76 -15.13
CA ASN A 44 -1.01 -3.16 -15.49
C ASN A 44 0.42 -3.49 -15.86
N GLY A 45 0.99 -4.43 -15.13
CA GLY A 45 2.38 -4.84 -15.23
C GLY A 45 3.31 -4.01 -14.35
N ARG A 46 4.39 -4.65 -13.91
CA ARG A 46 5.39 -4.05 -13.01
C ARG A 46 5.96 -2.73 -13.55
N ALA A 47 6.30 -2.69 -14.84
CA ALA A 47 6.87 -1.51 -15.47
C ALA A 47 5.92 -0.31 -15.45
N GLN A 48 4.61 -0.53 -15.68
CA GLN A 48 3.63 0.55 -15.62
C GLN A 48 3.42 1.02 -14.18
N ILE A 49 3.38 0.10 -13.21
CA ILE A 49 3.29 0.45 -11.78
C ILE A 49 4.48 1.33 -11.38
N GLU A 50 5.70 0.97 -11.75
CA GLU A 50 6.90 1.77 -11.46
C GLU A 50 6.81 3.18 -12.07
N SER A 51 6.46 3.27 -13.35
CA SER A 51 6.39 4.53 -14.07
C SER A 51 5.35 5.48 -13.47
N GLU A 52 4.11 5.02 -13.27
CA GLU A 52 2.99 5.83 -12.78
C GLU A 52 3.18 6.26 -11.32
N ILE A 53 3.62 5.34 -10.45
CA ILE A 53 3.93 5.67 -9.05
C ILE A 53 5.12 6.63 -8.96
N GLY A 54 6.14 6.44 -9.81
CA GLY A 54 7.28 7.34 -9.92
C GLY A 54 6.86 8.75 -10.33
N GLN A 55 5.95 8.88 -11.29
CA GLN A 55 5.38 10.17 -11.68
C GLN A 55 4.67 10.83 -10.49
N ILE A 56 3.86 10.12 -9.72
CA ILE A 56 3.20 10.67 -8.51
C ILE A 56 4.24 11.24 -7.54
N PHE A 57 5.30 10.48 -7.24
CA PHE A 57 6.34 10.91 -6.30
C PHE A 57 7.17 12.09 -6.82
N SER A 58 7.40 12.17 -8.13
CA SER A 58 8.12 13.32 -8.71
C SER A 58 7.34 14.64 -8.64
N HIS A 59 6.00 14.57 -8.64
CA HIS A 59 5.14 15.76 -8.65
C HIS A 59 4.57 16.12 -7.28
N HIS A 60 4.59 15.20 -6.32
CA HIS A 60 3.89 15.37 -5.05
C HIS A 60 4.68 14.85 -3.85
N GLN A 61 4.77 15.68 -2.80
CA GLN A 61 5.07 15.18 -1.47
C GLN A 61 3.87 14.40 -0.95
N THR A 62 3.94 13.07 -0.98
CA THR A 62 2.86 12.21 -0.51
C THR A 62 2.84 12.12 1.02
N ALA A 63 1.65 11.91 1.58
CA ALA A 63 1.50 11.57 2.99
C ALA A 63 1.96 10.13 3.26
N SER A 64 2.42 9.87 4.48
CA SER A 64 2.87 8.54 4.89
C SER A 64 1.68 7.66 5.26
N PHE A 65 1.61 6.44 4.74
CA PHE A 65 0.65 5.44 5.15
C PHE A 65 1.03 4.73 6.44
N VAL A 66 0.02 4.49 7.26
CA VAL A 66 0.00 3.48 8.33
C VAL A 66 -1.09 2.47 8.01
N GLY A 67 -0.86 1.20 8.31
CA GLY A 67 -1.79 0.13 7.95
C GLY A 67 -1.99 -0.91 9.04
N LYS A 68 -3.15 -1.56 9.03
CA LYS A 68 -3.48 -2.69 9.90
C LYS A 68 -4.13 -3.80 9.09
N THR A 69 -3.50 -4.97 9.08
CA THR A 69 -4.06 -6.21 8.52
C THR A 69 -5.34 -6.58 9.27
N ARG A 70 -6.40 -6.89 8.53
CA ARG A 70 -7.70 -7.34 9.05
C ARG A 70 -7.90 -8.83 8.87
N GLU A 71 -7.46 -9.37 7.73
CA GLU A 71 -7.55 -10.79 7.43
C GLU A 71 -6.41 -11.19 6.49
N ILE A 72 -5.90 -12.41 6.69
CA ILE A 72 -5.12 -13.14 5.70
C ILE A 72 -5.84 -14.47 5.49
N ARG A 73 -6.27 -14.72 4.25
CA ARG A 73 -6.98 -15.93 3.85
C ARG A 73 -6.18 -16.65 2.78
N PHE A 74 -5.71 -17.86 3.09
CA PHE A 74 -5.04 -18.72 2.11
C PHE A 74 -6.07 -19.32 1.16
N LEU A 75 -5.85 -19.16 -0.15
CA LEU A 75 -6.68 -19.74 -1.21
C LEU A 75 -6.07 -21.06 -1.73
N SER A 76 -4.74 -21.17 -1.65
CA SER A 76 -3.94 -22.35 -2.00
C SER A 76 -2.61 -22.33 -1.23
N LYS A 77 -1.70 -23.27 -1.54
CA LYS A 77 -0.35 -23.32 -0.95
C LYS A 77 0.53 -22.10 -1.33
N ASP A 78 0.22 -21.44 -2.44
CA ASP A 78 0.99 -20.36 -3.06
C ASP A 78 0.20 -19.05 -3.26
N THR A 79 -1.10 -19.04 -2.97
CA THR A 79 -1.96 -17.86 -3.15
C THR A 79 -2.69 -17.52 -1.85
N ALA A 80 -2.69 -16.24 -1.51
CA ALA A 80 -3.44 -15.71 -0.37
C ALA A 80 -4.03 -14.34 -0.68
N LEU A 81 -5.14 -14.04 -0.03
CA LEU A 81 -5.76 -12.73 0.00
C LEU A 81 -5.41 -12.05 1.33
N LEU A 82 -4.82 -10.86 1.26
CA LEU A 82 -4.70 -9.96 2.40
C LEU A 82 -5.75 -8.85 2.29
N ARG A 83 -6.53 -8.65 3.36
CA ARG A 83 -7.35 -7.45 3.53
C ARG A 83 -6.77 -6.62 4.68
N ALA A 84 -6.58 -5.34 4.43
CA ALA A 84 -6.10 -4.39 5.41
C ALA A 84 -6.90 -3.09 5.36
N VAL A 85 -6.75 -2.29 6.41
CA VAL A 85 -7.11 -0.87 6.40
C VAL A 85 -5.83 -0.05 6.39
N ALA A 86 -5.79 1.01 5.60
CA ALA A 86 -4.70 1.98 5.60
C ALA A 86 -5.25 3.39 5.84
N GLY A 87 -4.48 4.20 6.53
CA GLY A 87 -4.73 5.63 6.73
C GLY A 87 -3.46 6.42 6.52
N THR A 88 -3.58 7.72 6.26
CA THR A 88 -2.43 8.60 6.05
C THR A 88 -2.13 9.42 7.30
N VAL A 89 -0.85 9.62 7.59
CA VAL A 89 -0.35 10.56 8.59
C VAL A 89 0.47 11.62 7.87
N THR A 90 0.16 12.88 8.16
CA THR A 90 0.93 14.03 7.67
C THR A 90 1.70 14.61 8.84
N ILE A 91 3.02 14.75 8.71
CA ILE A 91 3.80 15.50 9.70
C ILE A 91 3.60 16.99 9.39
N VAL A 92 2.72 17.64 10.15
CA VAL A 92 2.64 19.10 10.17
C VAL A 92 3.79 19.66 11.02
N ARG A 93 4.61 20.56 10.47
CA ARG A 93 5.66 21.25 11.25
C ARG A 93 4.98 22.12 12.32
N PRO A 94 5.43 22.10 13.59
CA PRO A 94 4.88 22.94 14.64
C PRO A 94 5.47 24.35 14.50
N SER A 95 4.88 25.19 13.65
CA SER A 95 5.19 26.63 13.63
C SER A 95 3.90 27.44 13.55
N LYS A 96 3.12 27.35 14.63
CA LYS A 96 2.25 28.38 15.25
C LYS A 96 1.38 27.68 16.30
N LEU A 97 1.67 27.98 17.57
CA LEU A 97 1.05 27.44 18.78
C LEU A 97 -0.48 27.62 18.79
N PHE A 98 -1.25 26.57 19.11
CA PHE A 98 -1.96 26.39 20.38
C PHE A 98 -2.86 25.16 20.30
N ALA A 99 -2.87 24.41 21.40
CA ALA A 99 -3.57 23.14 21.59
C ALA A 99 -5.05 23.21 21.22
N ALA A 100 -5.43 22.61 20.10
CA ALA A 100 -6.70 21.90 20.08
C ALA A 100 -6.41 20.52 20.69
N VAL A 101 -6.95 20.29 21.88
CA VAL A 101 -7.27 18.96 22.35
C VAL A 101 -8.03 18.29 21.21
N VAL A 102 -7.35 17.52 20.37
CA VAL A 102 -8.02 16.56 19.52
C VAL A 102 -8.30 15.38 20.43
N THR A 103 -9.33 15.56 21.25
CA THR A 103 -10.21 14.48 21.66
C THR A 103 -10.35 13.57 20.44
N PHE A 104 -10.33 12.25 20.63
CA PHE A 104 -10.85 11.35 19.61
C PHE A 104 -12.36 11.63 19.49
N PRO A 105 -12.85 12.29 18.43
CA PRO A 105 -14.07 11.78 17.84
C PRO A 105 -13.87 11.60 16.34
N GLN A 106 -14.36 10.46 15.85
CA GLN A 106 -14.59 10.20 14.43
C GLN A 106 -13.32 10.05 13.58
N VAL A 107 -12.73 8.86 13.66
CA VAL A 107 -11.98 8.29 12.54
C VAL A 107 -12.96 8.20 11.37
N LEU A 108 -12.94 9.21 10.49
CA LEU A 108 -13.77 9.25 9.30
C LEU A 108 -13.27 8.16 8.33
N PHE A 109 -13.78 6.93 8.48
CA PHE A 109 -13.58 5.86 7.51
C PHE A 109 -14.37 6.20 6.23
N LYS A 110 -13.83 7.10 5.41
CA LYS A 110 -14.29 7.31 4.04
C LYS A 110 -13.74 6.18 3.16
N HIS A 111 -14.45 5.05 3.22
CA HIS A 111 -14.63 4.01 2.20
C HIS A 111 -13.60 3.97 1.07
N ARG A 112 -12.81 2.88 0.99
CA ARG A 112 -12.74 1.98 -0.17
C ARG A 112 -11.76 0.82 0.07
N LEU A 113 -12.24 -0.38 -0.25
CA LEU A 113 -11.47 -1.62 -0.25
C LEU A 113 -10.37 -1.53 -1.32
N TYR A 114 -9.13 -1.85 -0.98
CA TYR A 114 -8.09 -2.16 -1.96
C TYR A 114 -7.74 -3.63 -1.81
N PHE A 115 -7.97 -4.39 -2.88
CA PHE A 115 -7.54 -5.78 -2.98
C PHE A 115 -6.06 -5.78 -3.37
N LEU A 116 -5.19 -6.31 -2.51
CA LEU A 116 -3.84 -6.67 -2.89
C LEU A 116 -3.81 -8.18 -3.13
N LEU A 117 -3.80 -8.59 -4.39
CA LEU A 117 -3.59 -9.98 -4.77
C LEU A 117 -2.09 -10.22 -4.86
N ILE A 118 -1.49 -10.85 -3.85
CA ILE A 118 -0.08 -11.28 -3.92
C ILE A 118 -0.08 -12.67 -4.54
N LYS A 119 0.16 -12.75 -5.86
CA LYS A 119 0.39 -14.01 -6.58
C LYS A 119 1.88 -14.35 -6.48
N ARG A 120 2.23 -15.43 -5.78
CA ARG A 120 3.60 -15.96 -5.78
C ARG A 120 3.86 -16.63 -7.13
N HIS A 121 4.96 -16.27 -7.78
CA HIS A 121 5.43 -16.98 -8.97
C HIS A 121 5.91 -18.38 -8.58
N SER A 122 5.19 -19.42 -9.01
CA SER A 122 5.72 -20.78 -9.09
C SER A 122 6.41 -20.92 -10.45
N GLN A 123 7.73 -20.71 -10.51
CA GLN A 123 8.52 -21.17 -11.66
C GLN A 123 8.44 -22.71 -11.63
N LYS A 124 7.69 -23.30 -12.56
CA LYS A 124 7.83 -24.73 -12.90
C LYS A 124 7.69 -24.91 -14.42
N PHE A 125 8.84 -25.27 -14.98
CA PHE A 125 9.18 -25.76 -16.33
C PHE A 125 9.03 -24.79 -17.48
#